data_AF-A0A9P0G9W8-F1
#
_entry.id   AF-A0A9P0G9W8-F1
#
_cell.length_a   1.000
_cell.length_b   1.000
_cell.length_c   1.000
_cell.angle_alpha   90.00
_cell.angle_beta   90.00
_cell.angle_gamma   90.00
#
_symmetry.space_group_name_H-M   'P 1'
#
loop_
_entity.id
_entity.type
_entity.pdbx_description
1 polymer ?
#
loop_
_entity_poly.entity_id
_entity_poly.type
_entity_poly.pdbx_seq_one_letter_code
_entity_poly.pdbx_strand_id
1 'polypeptide(L)'
;MIWNEPMNHHDHCYFCLVKITGINRKNRVKWEYPSIQSAHRRDLSTKSTPEPQSGTLQQETEDFKTKEDSSDSDFKCDLGTPKPFSQDHLNDLEITAQENKISSNILLKKTISYFVKMYLD
;
A
#
# COMPACT_ATOMS: atom_id res chain seq x y z
N MET A 1 0.04 14.36 -2.09
CA MET A 1 -0.43 13.38 -1.09
C MET A 1 0.78 12.87 -0.33
N ILE A 2 0.65 12.58 0.97
CA ILE A 2 1.70 11.97 1.81
C ILE A 2 1.29 10.52 2.07
N TRP A 3 2.22 9.59 1.88
CA TRP A 3 2.04 8.16 2.12
C TRP A 3 2.92 7.74 3.30
N ASN A 4 2.32 7.06 4.27
CA ASN A 4 2.97 6.52 5.47
C ASN A 4 2.71 5.02 5.56
N GLU A 5 3.51 4.34 6.39
CA GLU A 5 3.34 2.92 6.64
C GLU A 5 1.97 2.62 7.32
N PRO A 6 1.16 1.70 6.77
CA PRO A 6 -0.11 1.31 7.37
C PRO A 6 0.11 0.40 8.59
N MET A 7 -0.55 0.70 9.71
CA MET A 7 -0.47 -0.12 10.93
C MET A 7 -1.38 -1.35 10.88
N ASN A 8 -2.50 -1.26 10.16
CA ASN A 8 -3.49 -2.33 10.01
C ASN A 8 -4.08 -2.31 8.60
N HIS A 9 -4.25 -3.48 7.99
CA HIS A 9 -4.89 -3.59 6.68
C HIS A 9 -6.35 -3.09 6.69
N HIS A 10 -7.14 -3.40 7.72
CA HIS A 10 -8.57 -3.03 7.69
C HIS A 10 -8.78 -1.52 7.73
N ASP A 11 -8.08 -0.83 8.64
CA ASP A 11 -8.32 0.57 8.95
C ASP A 11 -7.41 1.52 8.15
N HIS A 12 -6.29 1.03 7.63
CA HIS A 12 -5.29 1.85 6.94
C HIS A 12 -5.14 1.46 5.45
N CYS A 13 -6.00 0.59 4.92
CA CYS A 13 -6.06 0.29 3.49
C CYS A 13 -7.11 1.14 2.78
N TYR A 14 -6.65 1.92 1.80
CA TYR A 14 -7.48 2.77 0.94
C TYR A 14 -8.57 1.98 0.22
N PHE A 15 -8.29 0.75 -0.21
CA PHE A 15 -9.25 -0.10 -0.93
C PHE A 15 -10.31 -0.70 -0.01
N CYS A 16 -9.95 -0.99 1.24
CA CYS A 16 -10.88 -1.57 2.22
C CYS A 16 -11.87 -0.54 2.75
N LEU A 17 -11.42 0.70 2.91
CA LEU A 17 -12.24 1.76 3.48
C LEU A 17 -13.28 2.32 2.52
N VAL A 18 -12.99 2.30 1.22
CA VAL A 18 -13.87 2.96 0.27
C VAL A 18 -14.78 1.97 -0.43
N LYS A 19 -16.08 2.21 -0.29
CA LYS A 19 -17.11 1.45 -1.00
C LYS A 19 -17.07 1.83 -2.48
N ILE A 20 -16.56 0.90 -3.29
CA ILE A 20 -16.50 1.03 -4.75
C ILE A 20 -17.82 0.67 -5.46
N THR A 21 -18.82 0.21 -4.71
CA THR A 21 -20.13 -0.17 -5.24
C THR A 21 -20.82 1.03 -5.88
N GLY A 22 -21.15 0.92 -7.17
CA GLY A 22 -21.87 1.97 -7.91
C GLY A 22 -20.98 3.00 -8.59
N ILE A 23 -19.65 2.85 -8.56
CA ILE A 23 -18.75 3.70 -9.36
C ILE A 23 -18.85 3.32 -10.83
N ASN A 24 -19.07 4.31 -11.69
CA ASN A 24 -19.10 4.21 -13.13
C ASN A 24 -18.24 5.33 -13.75
N ARG A 25 -18.00 5.25 -15.07
CA ARG A 25 -17.19 6.25 -15.78
C ARG A 25 -17.72 7.69 -15.66
N LYS A 26 -19.02 7.87 -15.43
CA LYS A 26 -19.69 9.19 -15.36
C LYS A 26 -19.62 9.82 -13.96
N ASN A 27 -19.51 9.02 -12.90
CA ASN A 27 -19.55 9.49 -11.51
C ASN A 27 -18.20 9.41 -10.78
N ARG A 28 -17.17 8.81 -11.40
CA ARG A 28 -15.82 8.68 -10.80
C ARG A 28 -15.21 9.99 -10.29
N VAL A 29 -15.55 11.13 -10.92
CA VAL A 29 -15.03 12.46 -10.55
C VAL A 29 -15.61 12.95 -9.21
N LYS A 30 -16.81 12.50 -8.85
CA LYS A 30 -17.46 12.84 -7.57
C LYS A 30 -17.00 11.95 -6.43
N TRP A 31 -16.20 10.93 -6.73
CA TRP A 31 -15.76 9.97 -5.74
C TRP A 31 -14.46 10.47 -5.13
N GLU A 32 -14.53 10.82 -3.85
CA GLU A 32 -13.38 11.23 -3.07
C GLU A 32 -12.98 10.14 -2.11
N TYR A 33 -11.68 9.96 -2.00
CA TYR A 33 -11.13 9.09 -1.00
C TYR A 33 -10.96 9.83 0.34
N PRO A 34 -11.24 9.16 1.46
CA PRO A 34 -11.05 9.73 2.78
C PRO A 34 -9.57 9.92 3.07
N SER A 35 -9.26 10.97 3.83
CA SER A 35 -7.90 11.19 4.33
C SER A 35 -7.64 10.24 5.50
N ILE A 36 -6.61 9.40 5.40
CA ILE A 36 -6.25 8.43 6.44
C ILE A 36 -4.78 8.58 6.85
N GLN A 37 -4.40 8.03 8.01
CA GLN A 37 -3.04 8.22 8.54
C GLN A 37 -1.95 7.67 7.60
N SER A 38 -2.23 6.55 6.92
CA SER A 38 -1.33 5.96 5.92
C SER A 38 -1.33 6.73 4.58
N ALA A 39 -2.34 7.55 4.31
CA ALA A 39 -2.48 8.27 3.04
C ALA A 39 -3.35 9.52 3.23
N HIS A 40 -2.72 10.69 3.41
CA HIS A 40 -3.43 11.96 3.63
C HIS A 40 -2.99 13.04 2.66
N ARG A 41 -3.90 14.00 2.41
CA ARG A 41 -3.60 15.20 1.62
C ARG A 41 -2.71 16.12 2.46
N ARG A 42 -1.75 16.79 1.84
CA ARG A 42 -1.00 17.85 2.53
C ARG A 42 -2.01 18.94 2.88
N ASP A 43 -2.04 19.33 4.15
CA ASP A 43 -2.83 20.47 4.56
C ASP A 43 -2.22 21.73 3.93
N LEU A 44 -2.98 22.39 3.06
CA LEU A 44 -2.61 23.66 2.44
C LEU A 44 -2.93 24.84 3.38
N SER A 45 -3.32 24.57 4.63
CA SER A 45 -3.55 25.59 5.65
C SER A 45 -2.46 26.64 5.61
N THR A 46 -2.92 27.86 5.38
CA THR A 46 -2.21 29.10 5.05
C THR A 46 -1.17 29.45 6.11
N LYS A 47 -0.03 28.75 6.12
CA LYS A 47 1.17 29.28 6.73
C LYS A 47 1.80 30.16 5.68
N SER A 48 1.77 31.48 5.93
CA SER A 48 2.45 32.51 5.16
C SER A 48 3.95 32.18 5.07
N THR A 49 4.28 31.28 4.17
CA THR A 49 5.64 31.06 3.72
C THR A 49 5.88 32.17 2.71
N PRO A 50 6.95 32.97 2.83
CA PRO A 50 7.25 33.97 1.82
C PRO A 50 7.34 33.25 0.47
N GLU A 51 6.52 33.70 -0.49
CA GLU A 51 6.45 33.13 -1.84
C GLU A 51 7.86 33.10 -2.45
N PRO A 52 8.35 31.94 -2.93
CA PRO A 52 9.42 31.97 -3.91
C PRO A 52 8.84 32.65 -5.15
N GLN A 53 9.50 33.73 -5.59
CA GLN A 53 9.05 34.60 -6.66
C GLN A 53 8.57 33.78 -7.88
N SER A 54 7.32 34.02 -8.29
CA SER A 54 6.72 33.40 -9.48
C SER A 54 7.60 33.59 -10.71
N GLY A 55 8.17 32.49 -11.19
CA GLY A 55 8.40 32.30 -12.62
C GLY A 55 7.08 31.85 -13.23
N THR A 56 6.51 32.66 -14.11
CA THR A 56 5.35 32.31 -14.92
C THR A 56 5.59 30.96 -15.63
N LEU A 57 4.84 29.93 -15.26
CA LEU A 57 4.55 28.83 -16.17
C LEU A 57 3.07 28.48 -16.05
N GLN A 58 2.48 28.29 -17.21
CA GLN A 58 1.07 28.29 -17.49
C GLN A 58 0.31 27.21 -16.73
N GLN A 59 -0.91 27.55 -16.35
CA GLN A 59 -1.93 26.62 -15.92
C GLN A 59 -2.32 25.75 -17.12
N GLU A 60 -1.65 24.61 -17.30
CA GLU A 60 -2.12 23.60 -18.25
C GLU A 60 -3.30 22.87 -17.62
N THR A 61 -4.49 23.23 -18.08
CA THR A 61 -5.64 22.33 -18.06
C THR A 61 -5.30 21.14 -18.95
N GLU A 62 -4.83 20.06 -18.34
CA GLU A 62 -4.66 18.80 -19.05
C GLU A 62 -6.03 18.18 -19.31
N ASP A 63 -6.64 18.60 -20.42
CA ASP A 63 -7.56 17.78 -21.18
C ASP A 63 -6.84 16.45 -21.46
N PHE A 64 -7.28 15.38 -20.80
CA PHE A 64 -6.85 14.01 -21.10
C PHE A 64 -7.35 13.63 -22.49
N LYS A 65 -6.71 14.15 -23.52
CA LYS A 65 -6.70 13.57 -24.85
C LYS A 65 -5.83 12.33 -24.72
N THR A 66 -6.46 11.16 -24.68
CA THR A 66 -5.80 9.87 -24.84
C THR A 66 -4.93 9.92 -26.09
N LYS A 67 -3.63 10.17 -25.91
CA LYS A 67 -2.60 9.75 -26.85
C LYS A 67 -2.04 8.47 -26.25
N GLU A 68 -2.47 7.37 -26.85
CA GLU A 68 -1.80 6.10 -26.69
C GLU A 68 -0.33 6.24 -27.13
N ASP A 69 0.51 5.39 -26.55
CA ASP A 69 1.91 5.16 -26.86
C ASP A 69 2.94 6.09 -26.20
N SER A 70 2.94 6.09 -24.86
CA SER A 70 4.21 6.03 -24.13
C SER A 70 4.60 4.56 -24.01
N SER A 71 5.17 4.02 -25.10
CA SER A 71 5.79 2.71 -25.10
C SER A 71 7.12 2.83 -24.35
N ASP A 72 7.11 2.55 -23.04
CA ASP A 72 8.32 2.18 -22.32
C ASP A 72 8.90 0.94 -23.01
N SER A 73 9.83 1.18 -23.93
CA SER A 73 10.30 0.20 -24.91
C SER A 73 11.11 -0.92 -24.27
N ASP A 74 11.52 -0.71 -23.01
CA ASP A 74 12.30 -1.65 -22.23
C ASP A 74 11.42 -2.57 -21.38
N PHE A 75 10.15 -2.21 -21.14
CA PHE A 75 9.23 -3.05 -20.36
C PHE A 75 8.45 -4.00 -21.28
N LYS A 76 9.03 -5.18 -21.53
CA LYS A 76 8.32 -6.27 -22.19
C LYS A 76 7.49 -7.05 -21.16
N CYS A 77 6.19 -6.73 -21.07
CA CYS A 77 5.25 -7.56 -20.33
C CYS A 77 4.96 -8.84 -21.16
N ASP A 78 5.55 -9.96 -20.78
CA ASP A 78 5.16 -11.27 -21.34
C ASP A 78 3.75 -11.61 -20.84
N LEU A 79 2.74 -11.16 -21.59
CA LEU A 79 1.32 -11.50 -21.41
C LEU A 79 1.01 -12.95 -21.82
N GLY A 80 2.01 -13.83 -21.74
CA GLY A 80 1.89 -15.24 -22.06
C GLY A 80 1.04 -16.00 -21.04
N THR A 81 0.94 -17.32 -21.24
CA THR A 81 0.29 -18.21 -20.28
C THR A 81 0.90 -18.02 -18.88
N PRO A 82 0.07 -17.86 -17.83
CA PRO A 82 0.57 -17.67 -16.47
C PRO A 82 1.48 -18.84 -16.12
N LYS A 83 2.74 -18.56 -15.77
CA LYS A 83 3.70 -19.59 -15.41
C LYS A 83 3.19 -20.31 -14.17
N PRO A 84 2.78 -21.60 -14.28
CA PRO A 84 2.36 -22.34 -13.11
C PRO A 84 3.58 -22.54 -12.19
N PHE A 85 3.36 -22.44 -10.89
CA PHE A 85 4.39 -22.79 -9.92
C PHE A 85 4.64 -24.30 -9.97
N SER A 86 5.92 -24.72 -9.89
CA SER A 86 6.25 -26.13 -9.69
C SER A 86 6.03 -26.51 -8.22
N GLN A 87 5.78 -27.81 -7.96
CA GLN A 87 5.57 -28.31 -6.60
C GLN A 87 6.78 -28.05 -5.69
N ASP A 88 7.99 -28.08 -6.24
CA ASP A 88 9.23 -27.81 -5.50
C ASP A 88 9.25 -26.38 -4.94
N HIS A 89 8.79 -25.39 -5.71
CA HIS A 89 8.66 -24.01 -5.24
C HIS A 89 7.60 -23.84 -4.14
N LEU A 90 6.58 -24.70 -4.10
CA LEU A 90 5.56 -24.67 -3.05
C LEU A 90 6.04 -25.34 -1.77
N ASN A 91 6.87 -26.38 -1.88
CA ASN A 91 7.44 -27.08 -0.73
C ASN A 91 8.40 -26.18 0.07
N ASP A 92 9.19 -25.34 -0.59
CA ASP A 92 10.07 -24.36 0.08
C ASP A 92 9.27 -23.35 0.93
N LEU A 93 8.08 -22.95 0.45
CA LEU A 93 7.18 -22.07 1.19
C LEU A 93 6.59 -22.77 2.43
N GLU A 94 6.30 -24.05 2.34
CA GLU A 94 5.78 -24.84 3.47
C GLU A 94 6.85 -25.03 4.55
N ILE A 95 8.11 -25.26 4.15
CA ILE A 95 9.25 -25.39 5.08
C ILE A 95 9.48 -24.07 5.83
N THR A 96 9.58 -22.94 5.11
CA THR A 96 9.80 -21.62 5.73
C THR A 96 8.63 -21.20 6.65
N ALA A 97 7.40 -21.50 6.26
CA ALA A 97 6.23 -21.25 7.10
C ALA A 97 6.25 -22.10 8.38
N GLN A 98 6.71 -23.36 8.30
CA GLN A 98 6.82 -24.24 9.45
C GLN A 98 7.95 -23.81 10.40
N GLU A 99 9.09 -23.39 9.88
CA GLU A 99 10.21 -22.84 10.67
C GLU A 99 9.80 -21.60 11.46
N ASN A 100 9.01 -20.72 10.85
CA ASN A 100 8.48 -19.52 11.51
C ASN A 100 7.50 -19.87 12.65
N LYS A 101 6.64 -20.87 12.46
CA LYS A 101 5.74 -21.37 13.52
C LYS A 101 6.52 -21.97 14.69
N ILE A 102 7.55 -22.77 14.41
CA ILE A 102 8.40 -23.38 15.44
C ILE A 102 9.13 -22.28 16.24
N SER A 103 9.72 -21.31 15.53
CA SER A 103 10.45 -20.20 16.14
C SER A 103 9.57 -19.33 17.04
N SER A 104 8.37 -18.96 16.58
CA SER A 104 7.39 -18.20 17.37
C SER A 104 6.95 -18.95 18.64
N ASN A 105 6.69 -20.26 18.54
CA ASN A 105 6.33 -21.08 19.69
C ASN A 105 7.46 -21.18 20.74
N ILE A 106 8.72 -21.26 20.31
CA ILE A 106 9.87 -21.27 21.23
C ILE A 106 9.97 -19.95 21.99
N LEU A 107 9.78 -18.83 21.30
CA LEU A 107 9.77 -17.50 21.93
C LEU A 107 8.63 -17.37 22.94
N LEU A 108 7.40 -17.79 22.59
CA LEU A 108 6.26 -17.79 23.50
C LEU A 108 6.50 -18.65 24.75
N LYS A 109 7.08 -19.85 24.60
CA LYS A 109 7.40 -20.70 25.74
C LYS A 109 8.45 -20.06 26.66
N LYS A 110 9.47 -19.40 26.08
CA LYS A 110 10.50 -18.69 26.84
C LYS A 110 9.92 -17.49 27.59
N THR A 111 9.06 -16.70 26.95
CA THR A 111 8.42 -15.55 27.60
C THR A 111 7.52 -16.02 28.73
N ILE A 112 6.64 -17.00 28.50
CA ILE A 112 5.79 -17.58 29.54
C ILE A 112 6.62 -18.13 30.71
N SER A 113 7.71 -18.86 30.43
CA SER A 113 8.60 -19.37 31.49
C SER A 113 9.26 -18.26 32.30
N TYR A 114 9.69 -17.17 31.64
CA TYR A 114 10.27 -16.01 32.32
C TYR A 114 9.23 -15.29 33.19
N PHE A 115 8.02 -15.08 32.68
CA PHE A 115 6.90 -14.53 33.44
C PHE A 115 6.56 -15.41 34.65
N VAL A 116 6.46 -16.73 34.48
CA VAL A 116 6.20 -17.63 35.60
C VAL A 116 7.28 -17.52 36.67
N LYS A 117 8.57 -17.50 36.29
CA LYS A 117 9.69 -17.34 37.23
C LYS A 117 9.73 -15.98 37.94
N MET A 118 9.20 -14.92 37.33
CA MET A 118 9.20 -13.58 37.94
C MET A 118 8.05 -13.34 38.92
N TYR A 119 6.96 -14.10 38.81
CA TYR A 119 5.70 -13.83 39.51
C TYR A 119 5.23 -14.98 40.43
N LEU A 120 5.90 -16.14 40.40
CA LEU A 120 5.59 -17.29 41.25
C LEU A 120 6.73 -17.69 42.20
N ASP A 121 7.84 -16.94 42.21
CA ASP A 121 8.84 -16.90 43.30
C ASP A 121 8.68 -15.61 44.10
#